data_AF-A0A495STS8-F1
#
_entry.id   AF-A0A495STS8-F1
#
_cell.length_a   1.000
_cell.length_b   1.000
_cell.length_c   1.000
_cell.angle_alpha   90.00
_cell.angle_beta   90.00
_cell.angle_gamma   90.00
#
_symmetry.space_group_name_H-M   'P 1'
#
loop_
_entity.id
_entity.type
_entity.pdbx_description
1 polymer ?
#
loop_
_entity_poly.entity_id
_entity_poly.type
_entity_poly.pdbx_seq_one_letter_code
_entity_poly.pdbx_strand_id
1 'polypeptide(L)'
;MDAVLRTESALAWFVRATVRYLFALGCGWSAAAGGFALWLAHTGEFSGPEFLTGFIELGLVLFGWFGVPSLLLLLLFASKRESELHRPVVTVLWCGPPMFVLFVSGWALIGMLFQIGCAAFLLPAPRLRIIRRPPRP
;
A
#
# COMPACT_ATOMS: atom_id res chain seq x y z
N MET A 1 38.49 6.47 9.25
CA MET A 1 37.61 5.92 8.20
C MET A 1 36.29 6.67 8.28
N ASP A 2 36.10 7.72 7.46
CA ASP A 2 34.88 8.52 7.49
C ASP A 2 33.76 7.79 6.73
N ALA A 3 32.93 7.07 7.47
CA ALA A 3 31.67 6.55 6.97
C ALA A 3 30.68 7.71 6.87
N VAL A 4 30.33 8.11 5.65
CA VAL A 4 29.26 9.08 5.45
C VAL A 4 27.95 8.31 5.42
N LEU A 5 27.14 8.46 6.46
CA LEU A 5 25.74 8.09 6.42
C LEU A 5 25.05 9.03 5.43
N ARG A 6 24.70 8.53 4.24
CA ARG A 6 23.85 9.27 3.31
C ARG A 6 22.43 8.76 3.48
N THR A 7 21.60 9.55 4.14
CA THR A 7 20.16 9.29 4.24
C THR A 7 19.54 9.36 2.85
N GLU A 8 18.63 8.43 2.57
CA GLU A 8 17.87 8.41 1.32
C GLU A 8 17.07 9.72 1.15
N SER A 9 16.89 10.20 -0.08
CA SER A 9 16.05 11.38 -0.33
C SER A 9 14.58 11.08 -0.02
N ALA A 10 13.84 12.07 0.50
CA ALA A 10 12.43 11.91 0.82
C ALA A 10 11.60 11.47 -0.40
N LEU A 11 11.97 11.97 -1.58
CA LEU A 11 11.36 11.58 -2.86
C LEU A 11 11.59 10.11 -3.19
N ALA A 12 12.82 9.59 -3.03
CA ALA A 12 13.12 8.19 -3.34
C ALA A 12 12.40 7.23 -2.37
N TRP A 13 12.31 7.62 -1.10
CA TRP A 13 11.51 6.87 -0.12
C TRP A 13 10.03 6.88 -0.50
N PHE A 14 9.47 8.06 -0.82
CA PHE A 14 8.07 8.20 -1.23
C PHE A 14 7.75 7.36 -2.46
N VAL A 15 8.56 7.44 -3.53
CA VAL A 15 8.33 6.66 -4.76
C VAL A 15 8.27 5.16 -4.45
N ARG A 16 9.17 4.65 -3.60
CA ARG A 16 9.13 3.24 -3.19
C ARG A 16 7.91 2.90 -2.34
N ALA A 17 7.54 3.76 -1.39
CA ALA A 17 6.34 3.59 -0.58
C ALA A 17 5.08 3.58 -1.47
N THR A 18 5.00 4.46 -2.46
CA THR A 18 3.89 4.56 -3.42
C THR A 18 3.82 3.35 -4.34
N VAL A 19 4.93 2.91 -4.93
CA VAL A 19 4.93 1.71 -5.80
C VAL A 19 4.47 0.48 -5.03
N ARG A 20 4.98 0.30 -3.80
CA ARG A 20 4.57 -0.82 -2.95
C ARG A 20 3.11 -0.70 -2.51
N TYR A 21 2.59 0.51 -2.32
CA TYR A 21 1.19 0.78 -1.94
C TYR A 21 0.26 0.34 -3.06
N LEU A 22 0.54 0.82 -4.28
CA LEU A 22 -0.22 0.48 -5.47
C LEU A 22 -0.19 -1.02 -5.74
N PHE A 23 0.96 -1.67 -5.54
CA PHE A 23 1.08 -3.12 -5.67
C PHE A 23 0.22 -3.86 -4.63
N ALA A 24 0.33 -3.50 -3.35
CA ALA A 24 -0.45 -4.14 -2.28
C ALA A 24 -1.95 -3.95 -2.48
N LEU A 25 -2.36 -2.75 -2.88
CA LEU A 25 -3.74 -2.44 -3.23
C LEU A 25 -4.21 -3.27 -4.42
N GLY A 26 -3.44 -3.31 -5.51
CA GLY A 26 -3.78 -4.09 -6.70
C GLY A 26 -3.91 -5.59 -6.41
N CYS A 27 -2.99 -6.17 -5.66
CA CYS A 27 -3.08 -7.57 -5.23
C CYS A 27 -4.30 -7.83 -4.35
N GLY A 28 -4.54 -6.98 -3.35
CA GLY A 28 -5.69 -7.12 -2.46
C GLY A 28 -7.02 -6.95 -3.20
N TRP A 29 -7.10 -6.02 -4.15
CA TRP A 29 -8.28 -5.79 -4.97
C TRP A 29 -8.55 -6.97 -5.90
N SER A 30 -7.54 -7.51 -6.58
CA SER A 30 -7.69 -8.71 -7.41
C SER A 30 -8.10 -9.94 -6.60
N ALA A 31 -7.56 -10.11 -5.39
CA ALA A 31 -7.97 -11.19 -4.49
C ALA A 31 -9.44 -11.04 -4.05
N ALA A 32 -9.88 -9.82 -3.75
CA ALA A 32 -11.28 -9.53 -3.43
C ALA A 32 -12.21 -9.77 -4.63
N ALA A 33 -11.80 -9.32 -5.83
CA ALA A 33 -12.54 -9.54 -7.08
C ALA A 33 -12.72 -11.04 -7.35
N GLY A 34 -11.63 -11.81 -7.24
CA GLY A 34 -11.65 -13.26 -7.44
C GLY A 34 -12.50 -13.99 -6.40
N GLY A 35 -12.40 -13.61 -5.12
CA GLY A 35 -13.23 -14.15 -4.05
C GLY A 35 -14.72 -13.88 -4.26
N PHE A 36 -15.07 -12.67 -4.68
CA PHE A 36 -16.46 -12.29 -4.96
C PHE A 36 -17.01 -13.00 -6.20
N ALA A 37 -16.20 -13.12 -7.26
CA ALA A 37 -16.58 -13.87 -8.45
C ALA A 37 -16.84 -15.36 -8.14
N LEU A 38 -15.98 -15.98 -7.32
CA LEU A 38 -16.17 -17.36 -6.85
C LEU A 38 -17.43 -17.52 -6.02
N TRP A 39 -17.72 -16.55 -5.14
CA TRP A 39 -18.93 -16.56 -4.32
C TRP A 39 -20.20 -16.42 -5.16
N LEU A 40 -20.24 -15.46 -6.09
CA LEU A 40 -21.36 -15.28 -7.02
C LEU A 40 -21.61 -16.53 -7.88
N ALA A 41 -20.53 -17.12 -8.41
CA ALA A 41 -20.59 -18.36 -9.16
C ALA A 41 -21.16 -19.52 -8.32
N HIS A 42 -20.86 -19.56 -7.01
CA HIS A 42 -21.42 -20.54 -6.10
C HIS A 42 -22.92 -20.32 -5.82
N THR A 43 -23.37 -19.07 -5.74
CA THR A 43 -24.79 -18.71 -5.54
C THR A 43 -25.64 -18.84 -6.81
N GLY A 44 -25.04 -19.18 -7.96
CA GLY A 44 -25.73 -19.28 -9.25
C GLY A 44 -26.02 -17.94 -9.92
N GLU A 45 -25.52 -16.84 -9.35
CA GLU A 45 -25.57 -15.51 -9.96
C GLU A 45 -24.40 -15.40 -10.96
N PHE A 46 -24.73 -15.38 -12.25
CA PHE A 46 -23.75 -15.40 -13.32
C PHE A 46 -22.90 -14.12 -13.28
N SER A 47 -21.60 -14.26 -13.02
CA SER A 47 -20.63 -13.16 -13.06
C SER A 47 -20.27 -12.85 -14.53
N GLY A 48 -21.02 -11.94 -15.15
CA GLY A 48 -20.77 -11.44 -16.50
C GLY A 48 -19.72 -10.32 -16.57
N PRO A 49 -19.44 -9.78 -17.77
CA PRO A 49 -18.54 -8.64 -17.96
C PRO A 49 -19.01 -7.37 -17.19
N GLU A 50 -20.31 -7.24 -16.92
CA GLU A 50 -20.87 -6.15 -16.11
C GLU A 50 -20.34 -6.15 -14.67
N PHE A 51 -20.14 -7.34 -14.08
CA PHE A 51 -19.55 -7.46 -12.75
C PHE A 51 -18.10 -6.95 -12.75
N LEU A 52 -17.32 -7.34 -13.76
CA LEU A 52 -15.92 -6.91 -13.88
C LEU A 52 -15.82 -5.38 -14.03
N THR A 53 -16.64 -4.79 -14.90
CA THR A 53 -16.68 -3.33 -15.10
C THR A 53 -17.10 -2.60 -13.84
N GLY A 54 -18.19 -3.03 -13.19
CA GLY A 54 -18.66 -2.41 -11.94
C GLY A 54 -17.64 -2.53 -10.80
N PHE A 55 -16.92 -3.66 -10.72
CA PHE A 55 -15.86 -3.85 -9.73
C PHE A 55 -14.64 -2.97 -10.02
N ILE A 56 -14.28 -2.76 -11.29
CA ILE A 56 -13.20 -1.82 -11.65
C ILE A 56 -13.60 -0.39 -11.31
N GLU A 57 -14.81 0.04 -11.69
CA GLU A 57 -15.32 1.39 -11.39
C GLU A 57 -15.39 1.66 -9.89
N LEU A 58 -15.92 0.71 -9.12
CA LEU A 58 -15.95 0.79 -7.65
C LEU A 58 -14.53 0.95 -7.08
N GLY A 59 -13.58 0.17 -7.59
CA GLY A 59 -12.17 0.25 -7.17
C GLY A 59 -11.55 1.61 -7.47
N LEU A 60 -11.82 2.19 -8.63
CA LEU A 60 -11.35 3.51 -9.03
C LEU A 60 -11.95 4.62 -8.16
N VAL A 61 -13.26 4.57 -7.89
CA VAL A 61 -13.94 5.53 -7.02
C VAL A 61 -13.34 5.46 -5.61
N LEU A 62 -13.27 4.26 -5.03
CA LEU A 62 -12.71 4.08 -3.69
C LEU A 62 -11.23 4.48 -3.60
N PHE A 63 -10.43 4.19 -4.63
CA PHE A 63 -9.05 4.64 -4.71
C PHE A 63 -8.95 6.17 -4.80
N GLY A 64 -9.81 6.82 -5.58
CA GLY A 64 -9.86 8.28 -5.66
C GLY A 64 -10.19 8.93 -4.31
N TRP A 65 -11.16 8.37 -3.59
CA TRP A 65 -11.63 8.91 -2.30
C TRP A 65 -10.68 8.64 -1.13
N PHE A 66 -10.00 7.49 -1.10
CA PHE A 66 -9.18 7.11 0.06
C PHE A 66 -7.70 6.88 -0.28
N GLY A 67 -7.40 6.33 -1.46
CA GLY A 67 -6.03 6.08 -1.90
C GLY A 67 -5.26 7.34 -2.25
N VAL A 68 -5.86 8.27 -2.99
CA VAL A 68 -5.23 9.55 -3.35
C VAL A 68 -4.93 10.41 -2.11
N PRO A 69 -5.87 10.62 -1.16
CA PRO A 69 -5.56 11.33 0.08
C PRO A 69 -4.47 10.64 0.92
N SER A 70 -4.46 9.32 0.97
CA SER A 70 -3.38 8.58 1.66
C SER A 70 -2.01 8.82 1.02
N LEU A 71 -1.90 8.78 -0.31
CA LEU A 71 -0.66 9.07 -1.02
C LEU A 71 -0.21 10.52 -0.82
N LEU A 72 -1.13 11.48 -0.82
CA LEU A 72 -0.82 12.88 -0.52
C LEU A 72 -0.29 13.04 0.91
N LEU A 73 -0.92 12.39 1.89
CA LEU A 73 -0.46 12.41 3.26
C LEU A 73 0.91 11.74 3.40
N LEU A 74 1.15 10.60 2.74
CA LEU A 74 2.46 9.94 2.69
C LEU A 74 3.55 10.85 2.12
N LEU A 75 3.24 11.64 1.08
CA LEU A 75 4.16 12.63 0.52
C LEU A 75 4.49 13.73 1.54
N LEU A 76 3.49 14.27 2.23
CA LEU A 76 3.68 15.28 3.27
C LEU A 76 4.51 14.75 4.44
N PHE A 77 4.23 13.51 4.88
CA PHE A 77 4.93 12.86 5.98
C PHE A 77 6.32 12.34 5.61
N ALA A 78 6.68 12.22 4.32
CA ALA A 78 8.01 11.79 3.89
C ALA A 78 9.14 12.69 4.43
N SER A 79 8.85 13.97 4.68
CA SER A 79 9.77 14.92 5.32
C SER A 79 10.04 14.61 6.80
N LYS A 80 9.11 13.94 7.48
CA LYS A 80 9.17 13.59 8.91
C LYS A 80 9.64 12.15 9.15
N ARG A 81 10.32 11.53 8.16
CA ARG A 81 10.68 10.10 8.18
C ARG A 81 11.55 9.65 9.35
N GLU A 82 12.28 10.58 9.95
CA GLU A 82 13.23 10.32 11.05
C GLU A 82 12.53 10.37 12.42
N SER A 83 11.26 10.78 12.48
CA SER A 83 10.46 10.73 13.69
C SER A 83 10.07 9.30 14.05
N GLU A 84 10.14 8.93 15.33
CA GLU A 84 9.71 7.61 15.83
C GLU A 84 8.24 7.31 15.51
N LEU A 85 7.40 8.35 15.49
CA LEU A 85 5.97 8.26 15.16
C LEU A 85 5.70 8.13 13.65
N HIS A 86 6.70 8.30 12.79
CA HIS A 86 6.52 8.23 11.35
C HIS A 86 6.08 6.84 10.90
N ARG A 87 6.70 5.79 11.43
CA ARG A 87 6.42 4.40 11.05
C ARG A 87 4.95 4.01 11.33
N PRO A 88 4.39 4.17 12.55
CA PRO A 88 3.00 3.83 12.80
C PRO A 88 2.01 4.70 12.00
N VAL A 89 2.28 6.01 11.85
CA VAL A 89 1.41 6.91 11.06
C VAL A 89 1.39 6.50 9.59
N VAL A 90 2.55 6.21 9.02
CA VAL A 90 2.68 5.71 7.65
C VAL A 90 1.96 4.38 7.51
N THR A 91 2.14 3.44 8.43
CA THR A 91 1.43 2.15 8.41
C THR A 91 -0.08 2.33 8.41
N VAL A 92 -0.63 3.21 9.25
CA VAL A 92 -2.08 3.47 9.28
C VAL A 92 -2.55 4.12 7.98
N LEU A 93 -1.80 5.08 7.44
CA LEU A 93 -2.12 5.70 6.15
C LEU A 93 -2.08 4.67 5.00
N TRP A 94 -1.12 3.74 5.06
CA TRP A 94 -0.92 2.70 4.06
C TRP A 94 -1.96 1.59 4.14
N CYS A 95 -2.33 1.17 5.34
CA CYS A 95 -3.25 0.04 5.57
C CYS A 95 -4.71 0.48 5.65
N GLY A 96 -4.98 1.70 6.10
CA GLY A 96 -6.33 2.20 6.39
C GLY A 96 -7.26 2.18 5.17
N PRO A 97 -6.88 2.81 4.03
CA PRO A 97 -7.70 2.80 2.83
C PRO A 97 -7.97 1.39 2.29
N PRO A 98 -6.96 0.52 2.09
CA PRO A 98 -7.21 -0.85 1.63
C PRO A 98 -8.11 -1.65 2.60
N MET A 99 -7.91 -1.51 3.92
CA MET A 99 -8.73 -2.18 4.94
C MET A 99 -10.18 -1.70 4.93
N PHE A 100 -10.42 -0.40 4.78
CA PHE A 100 -11.77 0.16 4.70
C PHE A 100 -12.50 -0.35 3.45
N VAL A 101 -11.80 -0.35 2.31
CA VAL A 101 -12.31 -0.84 1.04
C VAL A 101 -12.69 -2.31 1.12
N LEU A 102 -11.84 -3.14 1.74
CA LEU A 102 -12.16 -4.56 1.96
C LEU A 102 -13.28 -4.78 2.98
N PHE A 103 -13.35 -3.98 4.05
CA PHE A 103 -14.42 -4.06 5.04
C PHE A 103 -15.79 -3.82 4.42
N VAL A 104 -15.92 -2.77 3.59
CA VAL A 104 -17.18 -2.42 2.91
C VAL A 104 -17.60 -3.50 1.91
N SER A 105 -16.65 -4.26 1.32
CA SER A 105 -16.94 -5.35 0.38
C SER A 105 -17.39 -6.68 1.01
N GLY A 106 -17.55 -6.77 2.34
CA GLY A 106 -18.10 -7.96 3.02
C GLY A 106 -17.15 -9.16 3.18
N TRP A 107 -16.03 -9.21 2.45
CA TRP A 107 -14.99 -10.25 2.59
C TRP A 107 -13.88 -9.78 3.53
N ALA A 108 -14.22 -9.67 4.81
CA ALA A 108 -13.42 -8.92 5.76
C ALA A 108 -12.13 -9.64 6.19
N LEU A 109 -12.14 -10.95 6.45
CA LEU A 109 -11.02 -11.51 7.23
C LEU A 109 -9.80 -11.90 6.38
N ILE A 110 -9.97 -12.68 5.30
CA ILE A 110 -8.84 -13.20 4.52
C ILE A 110 -8.15 -12.10 3.72
N GLY A 111 -8.93 -11.21 3.10
CA GLY A 111 -8.40 -10.05 2.39
C GLY A 111 -7.66 -9.08 3.32
N MET A 112 -8.21 -8.80 4.51
CA MET A 112 -7.52 -7.97 5.51
C MET A 112 -6.25 -8.65 6.03
N LEU A 113 -6.29 -9.94 6.36
CA LEU A 113 -5.10 -10.65 6.84
C LEU A 113 -4.00 -10.68 5.77
N PHE A 114 -4.35 -10.86 4.50
CA PHE A 114 -3.41 -10.79 3.38
C PHE A 114 -2.85 -9.37 3.20
N GLN A 115 -3.70 -8.33 3.24
CA GLN A 115 -3.25 -6.95 3.13
C GLN A 115 -2.39 -6.50 4.32
N ILE A 116 -2.75 -6.89 5.55
CA ILE A 116 -1.96 -6.63 6.76
C ILE A 116 -0.61 -7.33 6.64
N GLY A 117 -0.58 -8.59 6.19
CA GLY A 117 0.65 -9.35 5.96
C GLY A 117 1.54 -8.71 4.89
N CYS A 118 0.97 -8.31 3.75
CA CYS A 118 1.67 -7.58 2.71
C CYS A 118 2.18 -6.23 3.20
N ALA A 119 1.40 -5.46 3.94
CA ALA A 119 1.81 -4.16 4.46
C ALA A 119 2.91 -4.27 5.51
N ALA A 120 2.82 -5.24 6.43
CA ALA A 120 3.86 -5.52 7.42
C ALA A 120 5.20 -5.87 6.76
N PHE A 121 5.16 -6.62 5.65
CA PHE A 121 6.37 -7.02 4.91
C PHE A 121 6.89 -5.93 3.97
N LEU A 122 6.00 -5.13 3.38
CA LEU A 122 6.33 -4.15 2.34
C LEU A 122 6.62 -2.75 2.88
N LEU A 123 6.36 -2.44 4.15
CA LEU A 123 6.70 -1.14 4.72
C LEU A 123 8.21 -0.86 4.57
N PRO A 124 8.60 0.20 3.84
CA PRO A 124 10.00 0.53 3.66
C PRO A 124 10.60 1.06 4.97
N ALA A 125 11.38 0.22 5.65
CA ALA A 125 12.28 0.70 6.69
C ALA A 125 13.26 1.71 6.07
N PRO A 126 13.56 2.84 6.76
CA PRO A 126 14.56 3.78 6.29
C PRO A 126 15.89 3.05 6.11
N ARG A 127 16.41 3.01 4.87
CA ARG A 127 17.68 2.35 4.57
C ARG A 127 18.82 3.32 4.88
N LEU A 128 19.57 3.03 5.92
CA LEU A 128 20.86 3.69 6.18
C LEU A 128 21.88 3.11 5.20
N ARG A 129 22.28 3.88 4.18
CA ARG A 129 23.36 3.47 3.27
C ARG A 129 24.68 4.01 3.81
N ILE A 130 25.51 3.11 4.34
CA ILE A 130 26.87 3.44 4.78
C ILE A 130 27.76 3.50 3.54
N ILE A 131 28.23 4.69 3.17
CA ILE A 131 29.20 4.88 2.08
C ILE A 131 30.58 4.98 2.72
N ARG A 132 31.44 3.98 2.51
CA ARG A 132 32.86 4.09 2.87
C ARG A 132 33.53 5.03 1.87
N ARG A 133 34.07 6.16 2.33
CA ARG A 133 34.93 7.00 1.50
C ARG A 133 36.27 6.28 1.27
N PRO A 134 36.80 6.27 0.04
CA PRO A 134 38.20 5.89 -0.17
C PRO A 134 39.10 6.88 0.58
N PRO A 135 40.25 6.44 1.12
CA PRO A 135 41.21 7.33 1.75
C PRO A 135 41.65 8.38 0.73
N ARG A 136 41.55 9.67 1.10
CA ARG A 136 42.10 10.75 0.28
C ARG A 136 43.64 10.64 0.33
N PRO A 137 44.33 10.78 -0.82
CA PRO A 137 45.78 10.91 -0.85
C PRO A 137 46.26 12.22 -0.22
#